data_AF-A0A4P2PYN4-F1
#
_entry.id   AF-A0A4P2PYN4-F1
#
_cell.length_a   1.000
_cell.length_b   1.000
_cell.length_c   1.000
_cell.angle_alpha   90.00
_cell.angle_beta   90.00
_cell.angle_gamma   90.00
#
_symmetry.space_group_name_H-M   'P 1'
#
loop_
_entity.id
_entity.type
_entity.pdbx_description
1 polymer ?
#
loop_
_entity_poly.entity_id
_entity_poly.type
_entity_poly.pdbx_seq_one_letter_code
_entity_poly.pdbx_strand_id
1 'polypeptide(L)'
;MDENQWVDELYKAFWRTLPGMLHAEAQALAHTLGLAPSRDVPWSAVFSNEFTLSAPALLAEAMPGVRGATVQDALLAHLLAVIEAFGTDRIKDAQVRPTWQLEAILAHARRARDAALRRVAPGVDDPAIDFSRADDATLLAIEAERSLLASGEPAGFSRYYALSLGKQRVGFPASIALAHAAGWTAERRAALERLLSSVWLGLQLHDDVMDWQDDYERGGAWAVVLASELRSRAQGEPEERDPERAARQNPRSAYGPLATPPWGMAAISRAPGEPPPSSAPSALVPVRRMVFDSGVLAAMLDGERRCFRAARRRAAVLGARRVAAWAEGREAQAHQLARCEVESPGYANRAQALNAWARAVLA
;
A
#
# COMPACT_ATOMS: atom_id res chain seq x y z
N MET A 1 -25.87 7.75 2.15
CA MET A 1 -25.46 7.50 0.76
C MET A 1 -24.30 6.53 0.83
N ASP A 2 -24.28 5.51 -0.02
CA ASP A 2 -23.23 4.48 -0.04
C ASP A 2 -21.87 5.12 -0.40
N GLU A 3 -20.81 4.80 0.32
CA GLU A 3 -19.46 5.32 0.06
C GLU A 3 -18.99 4.99 -1.37
N ASN A 4 -19.35 3.82 -1.89
CA ASN A 4 -19.01 3.41 -3.25
C ASN A 4 -19.67 4.31 -4.30
N GLN A 5 -20.93 4.68 -4.07
CA GLN A 5 -21.64 5.62 -4.93
C GLN A 5 -20.98 7.00 -4.94
N TRP A 6 -20.45 7.45 -3.79
CA TRP A 6 -19.69 8.71 -3.73
C TRP A 6 -18.40 8.66 -4.53
N VAL A 7 -17.64 7.56 -4.45
CA VAL A 7 -16.40 7.40 -5.24
C VAL A 7 -16.68 7.59 -6.72
N ASP A 8 -17.70 6.94 -7.26
CA ASP A 8 -17.99 7.00 -8.70
C ASP A 8 -18.55 8.35 -9.14
N GLU A 9 -19.46 8.95 -8.36
CA GLU A 9 -20.00 10.28 -8.69
C GLU A 9 -18.94 11.39 -8.56
N LEU A 10 -18.04 11.30 -7.58
CA LEU A 10 -16.93 12.24 -7.44
C LEU A 10 -15.92 12.09 -8.56
N TYR A 11 -15.58 10.85 -8.95
CA TYR A 11 -14.71 10.64 -10.11
C TYR A 11 -15.36 11.16 -11.40
N LYS A 12 -16.67 10.95 -11.55
CA LYS A 12 -17.45 11.43 -12.68
C LYS A 12 -17.48 12.95 -12.75
N ALA A 13 -17.67 13.61 -11.63
CA ALA A 13 -17.59 15.06 -11.53
C ALA A 13 -16.17 15.55 -11.86
N PHE A 14 -15.12 14.87 -11.38
CA PHE A 14 -13.74 15.20 -11.69
C PHE A 14 -13.44 15.14 -13.18
N TRP A 15 -13.68 14.02 -13.87
CA TRP A 15 -13.25 13.90 -15.27
C TRP A 15 -14.00 14.86 -16.19
N ARG A 16 -15.21 15.29 -15.83
CA ARG A 16 -15.96 16.36 -16.54
C ARG A 16 -15.28 17.72 -16.47
N THR A 17 -14.35 17.94 -15.54
CA THR A 17 -13.54 19.17 -15.46
C THR A 17 -12.35 19.18 -16.43
N LEU A 18 -12.04 18.04 -17.07
CA LEU A 18 -11.00 17.96 -18.09
C LEU A 18 -11.47 18.60 -19.41
N PRO A 19 -10.54 19.05 -20.27
CA PRO A 19 -10.83 19.33 -21.67
C PRO A 19 -11.55 18.16 -22.36
N GLY A 20 -12.54 18.45 -23.21
CA GLY A 20 -13.39 17.43 -23.84
C GLY A 20 -12.62 16.33 -24.58
N MET A 21 -11.46 16.66 -25.15
CA MET A 21 -10.57 15.71 -25.84
C MET A 21 -9.92 14.66 -24.93
N LEU A 22 -10.01 14.79 -23.60
CA LEU A 22 -9.48 13.82 -22.63
C LEU A 22 -10.58 13.00 -21.95
N HIS A 23 -11.86 13.24 -22.27
CA HIS A 23 -12.98 12.61 -21.56
C HIS A 23 -12.99 11.08 -21.76
N ALA A 24 -12.73 10.60 -22.97
CA ALA A 24 -12.75 9.17 -23.27
C ALA A 24 -11.62 8.40 -22.56
N GLU A 25 -10.43 9.00 -22.49
CA GLU A 25 -9.27 8.46 -21.79
C GLU A 25 -9.46 8.50 -20.28
N ALA A 26 -10.02 9.57 -19.73
CA ALA A 26 -10.31 9.67 -18.31
C ALA A 26 -11.39 8.68 -17.87
N GLN A 27 -12.46 8.50 -18.65
CA GLN A 27 -13.46 7.46 -18.38
C GLN A 27 -12.84 6.06 -18.34
N ALA A 28 -11.88 5.79 -19.23
CA ALA A 28 -11.20 4.50 -19.33
C ALA A 28 -9.92 4.42 -18.47
N LEU A 29 -9.70 5.34 -17.53
CA LEU A 29 -8.41 5.46 -16.86
C LEU A 29 -8.03 4.20 -16.09
N ALA A 30 -8.96 3.60 -15.33
CA ALA A 30 -8.68 2.36 -14.58
C ALA A 30 -8.22 1.23 -15.50
N HIS A 31 -8.86 1.07 -16.66
CA HIS A 31 -8.46 0.09 -17.67
C HIS A 31 -7.13 0.45 -18.33
N THR A 32 -6.90 1.72 -18.65
CA THR A 32 -5.65 2.23 -19.24
C THR A 32 -4.47 1.98 -18.30
N LEU A 33 -4.71 2.07 -17.00
CA LEU A 33 -3.74 1.73 -15.96
C LEU A 33 -3.60 0.22 -15.76
N GLY A 34 -4.39 -0.64 -16.40
CA GLY A 34 -4.36 -2.09 -16.12
C GLY A 34 -4.81 -2.44 -14.70
N LEU A 35 -5.67 -1.60 -14.11
CA LEU A 35 -6.31 -1.83 -12.81
C LEU A 35 -7.69 -2.48 -12.95
N ALA A 36 -8.27 -2.43 -14.17
CA ALA A 36 -9.58 -2.99 -14.47
C ALA A 36 -9.55 -3.82 -15.76
N PRO A 37 -10.31 -4.93 -15.82
CA PRO A 37 -10.36 -5.80 -16.99
C PRO A 37 -11.05 -5.14 -18.20
N SER A 38 -11.91 -4.14 -17.98
CA SER A 38 -12.61 -3.42 -19.04
C SER A 38 -12.83 -1.95 -18.70
N ARG A 39 -13.24 -1.16 -19.70
CA ARG A 39 -13.47 0.30 -19.58
C ARG A 39 -14.72 0.65 -18.76
N ASP A 40 -15.63 -0.30 -18.57
CA ASP A 40 -16.93 -0.08 -17.94
C ASP A 40 -16.93 -0.33 -16.43
N VAL A 41 -15.80 -0.79 -15.88
CA VAL A 41 -15.64 -1.06 -14.46
C VAL A 41 -15.52 0.28 -13.70
N PRO A 42 -16.46 0.59 -12.78
CA PRO A 42 -16.40 1.81 -11.99
C PRO A 42 -15.24 1.77 -10.98
N TRP A 43 -14.75 2.95 -10.55
CA TRP A 43 -13.63 3.03 -9.61
C TRP A 43 -13.94 2.36 -8.27
N SER A 44 -15.18 2.44 -7.81
CA SER A 44 -15.64 1.73 -6.61
C SER A 44 -15.46 0.20 -6.68
N ALA A 45 -15.39 -0.38 -7.88
CA ALA A 45 -15.19 -1.81 -8.12
C ALA A 45 -13.74 -2.17 -8.50
N VAL A 46 -12.85 -1.19 -8.68
CA VAL A 46 -11.44 -1.43 -9.06
C VAL A 46 -10.67 -2.09 -7.92
N PHE A 47 -10.91 -1.66 -6.69
CA PHE A 47 -10.26 -2.23 -5.50
C PHE A 47 -11.26 -3.01 -4.66
N SER A 48 -10.89 -4.21 -4.25
CA SER A 48 -11.72 -5.04 -3.36
C SER A 48 -11.87 -4.48 -1.94
N ASN A 49 -11.09 -3.45 -1.60
CA ASN A 49 -10.93 -2.94 -0.26
C ASN A 49 -11.52 -1.53 -0.19
N GLU A 50 -12.70 -1.40 0.44
CA GLU A 50 -13.41 -0.12 0.57
C GLU A 50 -12.54 1.00 1.16
N PHE A 51 -11.60 0.67 2.03
CA PHE A 51 -10.70 1.64 2.65
C PHE A 51 -9.77 2.32 1.63
N THR A 52 -9.39 1.63 0.55
CA THR A 52 -8.43 2.15 -0.43
C THR A 52 -8.91 3.45 -1.05
N LEU A 53 -10.17 3.53 -1.46
CA LEU A 53 -10.74 4.73 -2.09
C LEU A 53 -11.60 5.58 -1.16
N SER A 54 -12.10 5.02 -0.06
CA SER A 54 -13.14 5.66 0.75
C SER A 54 -12.73 5.99 2.18
N ALA A 55 -11.43 5.92 2.52
CA ALA A 55 -10.94 6.14 3.89
C ALA A 55 -11.53 7.40 4.58
N PRO A 56 -11.55 8.61 3.98
CA PRO A 56 -12.12 9.78 4.64
C PRO A 56 -13.61 9.64 4.94
N ALA A 57 -14.38 9.04 4.04
CA ALA A 57 -15.82 8.87 4.22
C ALA A 57 -16.15 7.83 5.31
N LEU A 58 -15.39 6.73 5.35
CA LEU A 58 -15.52 5.72 6.41
C LEU A 58 -15.18 6.31 7.79
N LEU A 59 -14.15 7.16 7.86
CA LEU A 59 -13.72 7.80 9.11
C LEU A 59 -14.63 8.95 9.56
N ALA A 60 -15.41 9.54 8.66
CA ALA A 60 -16.32 10.63 8.97
C ALA A 60 -17.40 10.23 9.99
N GLU A 61 -17.71 8.94 10.15
CA GLU A 61 -18.63 8.45 11.19
C GLU A 61 -18.21 8.88 12.60
N ALA A 62 -16.90 9.02 12.84
CA ALA A 62 -16.33 9.44 14.11
C ALA A 62 -16.29 10.98 14.28
N MET A 63 -16.80 11.72 13.30
CA MET A 63 -16.69 13.17 13.16
C MET A 63 -18.06 13.83 12.93
N PRO A 64 -19.04 13.67 13.86
CA PRO A 64 -20.44 14.06 13.63
C PRO A 64 -20.66 15.57 13.38
N GLY A 65 -19.69 16.42 13.71
CA GLY A 65 -19.75 17.87 13.48
C GLY A 65 -19.31 18.31 12.08
N VAL A 66 -18.78 17.41 11.25
CA VAL A 66 -18.26 17.76 9.92
C VAL A 66 -19.39 17.81 8.89
N ARG A 67 -19.39 18.86 8.07
CA ARG A 67 -20.38 19.01 6.99
C ARG A 67 -20.16 17.97 5.90
N GLY A 68 -21.24 17.44 5.32
CA GLY A 68 -21.16 16.46 4.23
C GLY A 68 -20.33 16.92 3.04
N ALA A 69 -20.40 18.21 2.67
CA ALA A 69 -19.57 18.77 1.60
C ALA A 69 -18.06 18.70 1.91
N THR A 70 -17.67 18.90 3.17
CA THR A 70 -16.27 18.76 3.62
C THR A 70 -15.80 17.31 3.53
N VAL A 71 -16.68 16.35 3.86
CA VAL A 71 -16.39 14.91 3.67
C VAL A 71 -16.21 14.58 2.19
N GLN A 72 -17.07 15.12 1.30
CA GLN A 72 -16.95 14.92 -0.15
C GLN A 72 -15.65 15.50 -0.72
N ASP A 73 -15.25 16.70 -0.28
CA ASP A 73 -13.97 17.30 -0.69
C ASP A 73 -12.77 16.48 -0.19
N ALA A 74 -12.81 15.96 1.04
CA ALA A 74 -11.77 15.08 1.56
C ALA A 74 -11.72 13.75 0.79
N LEU A 75 -12.88 13.16 0.48
CA LEU A 75 -12.97 11.95 -0.32
C LEU A 75 -12.44 12.17 -1.74
N LEU A 76 -12.78 13.29 -2.38
CA LEU A 76 -12.24 13.63 -3.70
C LEU A 76 -10.71 13.79 -3.66
N ALA A 77 -10.19 14.50 -2.66
CA ALA A 77 -8.75 14.66 -2.49
C ALA A 77 -8.05 13.29 -2.31
N HIS A 78 -8.60 12.42 -1.47
CA HIS A 78 -8.08 11.07 -1.24
C HIS A 78 -8.11 10.21 -2.51
N LEU A 79 -9.27 10.13 -3.16
CA LEU A 79 -9.48 9.38 -4.39
C LEU A 79 -8.47 9.77 -5.47
N LEU A 80 -8.32 11.08 -5.72
CA LEU A 80 -7.39 11.56 -6.74
C LEU A 80 -5.92 11.33 -6.36
N ALA A 81 -5.58 11.38 -5.07
CA ALA A 81 -4.24 11.02 -4.59
C ALA A 81 -3.92 9.55 -4.87
N VAL A 82 -4.87 8.64 -4.59
CA VAL A 82 -4.69 7.20 -4.83
C VAL A 82 -4.59 6.91 -6.33
N ILE A 83 -5.49 7.46 -7.15
CA ILE A 83 -5.45 7.29 -8.61
C ILE A 83 -4.11 7.77 -9.18
N GLU A 84 -3.65 8.93 -8.72
CA GLU A 84 -2.39 9.48 -9.20
C GLU A 84 -1.19 8.66 -8.76
N ALA A 85 -1.16 8.19 -7.51
CA ALA A 85 -0.10 7.34 -6.99
C ALA A 85 0.04 6.04 -7.81
N PHE A 86 -1.08 5.34 -8.05
CA PHE A 86 -1.08 4.14 -8.91
C PHE A 86 -0.69 4.45 -10.36
N GLY A 87 -1.11 5.60 -10.89
CA GLY A 87 -0.73 6.05 -12.22
C GLY A 87 0.79 6.27 -12.35
N THR A 88 1.37 7.00 -11.39
CA THR A 88 2.80 7.27 -11.34
C THR A 88 3.62 6.00 -11.14
N ASP A 89 3.21 5.13 -10.24
CA ASP A 89 3.85 3.84 -9.96
C ASP A 89 3.92 2.96 -11.22
N ARG A 90 2.79 2.78 -11.91
CA ARG A 90 2.72 1.98 -13.14
C ARG A 90 3.50 2.55 -14.32
N ILE A 91 3.57 3.88 -14.45
CA ILE A 91 4.43 4.52 -15.44
C ILE A 91 5.91 4.26 -15.10
N LYS A 92 6.29 4.44 -13.83
CA LYS A 92 7.66 4.23 -13.37
C LYS A 92 8.10 2.78 -13.54
N ASP A 93 7.20 1.84 -13.32
CA ASP A 93 7.45 0.41 -13.47
C ASP A 93 7.34 -0.08 -14.92
N ALA A 94 7.15 0.84 -15.88
CA ALA A 94 6.97 0.54 -17.29
C ALA A 94 5.82 -0.44 -17.58
N GLN A 95 4.87 -0.59 -16.66
CA GLN A 95 3.64 -1.38 -16.84
C GLN A 95 2.70 -0.68 -17.83
N VAL A 96 2.78 0.64 -17.90
CA VAL A 96 1.99 1.48 -18.81
C VAL A 96 2.89 2.52 -19.47
N ARG A 97 2.69 2.75 -20.77
CA ARG A 97 3.42 3.78 -21.52
C ARG A 97 2.94 5.18 -21.11
N PRO A 98 3.84 6.14 -20.82
CA PRO A 98 3.47 7.53 -20.56
C PRO A 98 3.03 8.23 -21.85
N THR A 99 1.73 8.25 -22.11
CA THR A 99 1.15 9.07 -23.20
C THR A 99 0.88 10.48 -22.70
N TRP A 100 0.87 11.45 -23.62
CA TRP A 100 0.58 12.84 -23.25
C TRP A 100 -0.81 12.98 -22.62
N GLN A 101 -1.80 12.17 -23.04
CA GLN A 101 -3.14 12.14 -22.44
C GLN A 101 -3.08 11.68 -20.99
N LEU A 102 -2.39 10.58 -20.72
CA LEU A 102 -2.27 10.02 -19.37
C LEU A 102 -1.58 11.02 -18.45
N GLU A 103 -0.45 11.57 -18.87
CA GLU A 103 0.29 12.58 -18.10
C GLU A 103 -0.57 13.83 -17.84
N ALA A 104 -1.35 14.29 -18.83
CA ALA A 104 -2.25 15.43 -18.67
C ALA A 104 -3.37 15.14 -17.65
N ILE A 105 -3.96 13.93 -17.67
CA ILE A 105 -4.99 13.50 -16.72
C ILE A 105 -4.41 13.43 -15.30
N LEU A 106 -3.25 12.80 -15.12
CA LEU A 106 -2.60 12.68 -13.80
C LEU A 106 -2.19 14.06 -13.25
N ALA A 107 -1.63 14.94 -14.10
CA ALA A 107 -1.33 16.31 -13.71
C ALA A 107 -2.58 17.11 -13.30
N HIS A 108 -3.71 16.87 -13.97
CA HIS A 108 -4.99 17.46 -13.58
C HIS A 108 -5.54 16.89 -12.27
N ALA A 109 -5.37 15.58 -12.04
CA ALA A 109 -5.72 14.93 -10.78
C ALA A 109 -4.97 15.56 -9.60
N ARG A 110 -3.65 15.79 -9.71
CA ARG A 110 -2.86 16.48 -8.66
C ARG A 110 -3.42 17.87 -8.35
N ARG A 111 -3.70 18.70 -9.37
CA ARG A 111 -4.26 20.04 -9.17
C ARG A 111 -5.64 20.00 -8.51
N ALA A 112 -6.51 19.10 -8.95
CA ALA A 112 -7.85 18.93 -8.41
C ALA A 112 -7.84 18.39 -6.97
N ARG A 113 -6.93 17.45 -6.67
CA ARG A 113 -6.63 16.94 -5.32
C ARG A 113 -6.25 18.08 -4.38
N ASP A 114 -5.26 18.89 -4.75
CA ASP A 114 -4.76 19.97 -3.90
C ASP A 114 -5.80 21.08 -3.73
N ALA A 115 -6.60 21.34 -4.77
CA ALA A 115 -7.73 22.27 -4.67
C ALA A 115 -8.84 21.75 -3.73
N ALA A 116 -9.14 20.45 -3.77
CA ALA A 116 -10.11 19.82 -2.87
C ALA A 116 -9.62 19.86 -1.42
N LEU A 117 -8.36 19.49 -1.17
CA LEU A 117 -7.78 19.52 0.16
C LEU A 117 -7.80 20.93 0.79
N ARG A 118 -7.51 21.97 0.01
CA ARG A 118 -7.60 23.37 0.49
C ARG A 118 -9.01 23.78 0.92
N ARG A 119 -10.06 23.17 0.36
CA ARG A 119 -11.45 23.40 0.80
C ARG A 119 -11.77 22.66 2.11
N VAL A 120 -11.08 21.56 2.40
CA VAL A 120 -11.26 20.77 3.63
C VAL A 120 -10.68 21.50 4.84
N ALA A 121 -9.43 21.94 4.75
CA ALA A 121 -8.68 22.53 5.86
C ALA A 121 -8.01 23.86 5.43
N PRO A 122 -8.80 24.93 5.19
CA PRO A 122 -8.28 26.19 4.68
C PRO A 122 -7.33 26.83 5.69
N GLY A 123 -6.13 27.19 5.25
CA GLY A 123 -5.13 27.89 6.06
C GLY A 123 -4.46 27.07 7.15
N VAL A 124 -4.66 25.74 7.18
CA VAL A 124 -3.96 24.85 8.10
C VAL A 124 -2.56 24.58 7.56
N ASP A 125 -1.55 24.93 8.36
CA ASP A 125 -0.14 24.61 8.12
C ASP A 125 0.25 23.41 8.98
N ASP A 126 0.01 22.20 8.44
CA ASP A 126 0.41 20.94 9.06
C ASP A 126 1.13 20.08 7.99
N PRO A 127 2.41 19.72 8.20
CA PRO A 127 3.13 18.84 7.28
C PRO A 127 2.43 17.53 6.96
N ALA A 128 1.58 17.01 7.86
CA ALA A 128 0.85 15.77 7.65
C ALA A 128 -0.30 15.87 6.64
N ILE A 129 -0.71 17.09 6.26
CA ILE A 129 -1.70 17.33 5.20
C ILE A 129 -1.04 17.84 3.90
N ASP A 130 0.29 17.91 3.82
CA ASP A 130 0.98 18.38 2.63
C ASP A 130 1.17 17.24 1.62
N PHE A 131 0.39 17.26 0.54
CA PHE A 131 0.52 16.28 -0.53
C PHE A 131 1.86 16.34 -1.26
N SER A 132 2.49 17.51 -1.39
CA SER A 132 3.81 17.60 -2.02
C SER A 132 4.84 16.80 -1.23
N ARG A 133 4.83 16.94 0.10
CA ARG A 133 5.70 16.14 0.98
C ARG A 133 5.35 14.66 0.96
N ALA A 134 4.05 14.33 0.90
CA ALA A 134 3.59 12.94 0.82
C ALA A 134 4.01 12.28 -0.50
N ASP A 135 3.92 13.00 -1.62
CA ASP A 135 4.38 12.59 -2.94
C ASP A 135 5.89 12.35 -2.92
N ASP A 136 6.70 13.30 -2.43
CA ASP A 136 8.15 13.16 -2.34
C ASP A 136 8.56 11.93 -1.50
N ALA A 137 7.95 11.75 -0.33
CA ALA A 137 8.20 10.60 0.53
C ALA A 137 7.83 9.26 -0.14
N THR A 138 6.73 9.25 -0.90
CA THR A 138 6.26 8.08 -1.64
C THR A 138 7.23 7.74 -2.77
N LEU A 139 7.66 8.73 -3.55
CA LEU A 139 8.62 8.52 -4.65
C LEU A 139 9.97 8.02 -4.15
N LEU A 140 10.46 8.58 -3.02
CA LEU A 140 11.69 8.11 -2.38
C LEU A 140 11.57 6.67 -1.89
N ALA A 141 10.42 6.30 -1.32
CA ALA A 141 10.17 4.93 -0.85
C ALA A 141 10.10 3.92 -2.00
N ILE A 142 9.42 4.26 -3.10
CA ILE A 142 9.34 3.44 -4.31
C ILE A 142 10.75 3.21 -4.90
N GLU A 143 11.54 4.28 -5.03
CA GLU A 143 12.90 4.17 -5.57
C GLU A 143 13.82 3.31 -4.69
N ALA A 144 13.74 3.50 -3.37
CA ALA A 144 14.53 2.74 -2.40
C ALA A 144 14.12 1.26 -2.33
N GLU A 145 12.82 0.96 -2.48
CA GLU A 145 12.33 -0.40 -2.60
C GLU A 145 12.82 -1.07 -3.88
N ARG A 146 12.65 -0.41 -5.03
CA ARG A 146 13.10 -0.96 -6.31
C ARG A 146 14.60 -1.24 -6.33
N SER A 147 15.40 -0.31 -5.81
CA SER A 147 16.85 -0.49 -5.68
C SER A 147 17.20 -1.70 -4.81
N LEU A 148 16.45 -1.91 -3.71
CA LEU A 148 16.64 -3.05 -2.82
C LEU A 148 16.21 -4.37 -3.48
N LEU A 149 15.04 -4.41 -4.12
CA LEU A 149 14.53 -5.62 -4.77
C LEU A 149 15.44 -6.03 -5.93
N ALA A 150 15.95 -5.07 -6.70
CA ALA A 150 16.87 -5.32 -7.80
C ALA A 150 18.27 -5.77 -7.34
N SER A 151 18.74 -5.35 -6.15
CA SER A 151 20.03 -5.80 -5.63
C SER A 151 19.98 -7.24 -5.11
N GLY A 152 18.80 -7.74 -4.75
CA GLY A 152 18.63 -9.05 -4.13
C GLY A 152 19.24 -9.15 -2.72
N GLU A 153 19.63 -8.01 -2.12
CA GLU A 153 20.18 -7.98 -0.77
C GLU A 153 19.14 -8.43 0.26
N PRO A 154 19.51 -9.29 1.22
CA PRO A 154 18.62 -9.62 2.33
C PRO A 154 18.18 -8.38 3.10
N ALA A 155 16.90 -8.31 3.43
CA ALA A 155 16.36 -7.26 4.28
C ALA A 155 15.32 -7.83 5.23
N GLY A 156 15.35 -7.37 6.49
CA GLY A 156 14.39 -7.77 7.50
C GLY A 156 13.10 -6.96 7.50
N PHE A 157 12.12 -7.43 8.27
CA PHE A 157 10.80 -6.81 8.43
C PHE A 157 10.83 -5.33 8.80
N SER A 158 11.84 -4.85 9.52
CA SER A 158 11.97 -3.42 9.84
C SER A 158 12.07 -2.54 8.59
N ARG A 159 12.90 -2.95 7.62
CA ARG A 159 13.08 -2.23 6.35
C ARG A 159 11.84 -2.36 5.48
N TYR A 160 11.25 -3.55 5.44
CA TYR A 160 9.97 -3.81 4.80
C TYR A 160 8.89 -2.82 5.27
N TYR A 161 8.65 -2.71 6.58
CA TYR A 161 7.61 -1.84 7.12
C TYR A 161 7.90 -0.36 6.84
N ALA A 162 9.17 0.06 6.92
CA ALA A 162 9.55 1.44 6.65
C ALA A 162 9.26 1.86 5.20
N LEU A 163 9.67 1.03 4.23
CA LEU A 163 9.44 1.30 2.81
C LEU A 163 7.96 1.16 2.44
N SER A 164 7.30 0.09 2.90
CA SER A 164 5.87 -0.13 2.69
C SER A 164 5.02 1.03 3.20
N LEU A 165 5.31 1.55 4.41
CA LEU A 165 4.59 2.71 4.93
C LEU A 165 4.91 3.99 4.14
N GLY A 166 6.16 4.14 3.70
CA GLY A 166 6.59 5.25 2.84
C GLY A 166 5.77 5.34 1.55
N LYS A 167 5.58 4.21 0.86
CA LYS A 167 4.77 4.13 -0.37
C LYS A 167 3.32 4.56 -0.19
N GLN A 168 2.79 4.41 1.03
CA GLN A 168 1.38 4.65 1.33
C GLN A 168 1.11 6.06 1.87
N ARG A 169 2.13 6.93 1.97
CA ARG A 169 2.01 8.26 2.61
C ARG A 169 1.01 9.19 1.94
N VAL A 170 0.85 9.09 0.63
CA VAL A 170 -0.17 9.81 -0.14
C VAL A 170 -1.61 9.49 0.27
N GLY A 171 -1.87 8.36 0.93
CA GLY A 171 -3.20 8.00 1.44
C GLY A 171 -3.62 8.69 2.75
N PHE A 172 -2.79 9.59 3.30
CA PHE A 172 -2.96 10.15 4.65
C PHE A 172 -3.56 11.57 4.67
N PRO A 173 -3.07 12.53 3.84
CA PRO A 173 -3.39 13.95 4.00
C PRO A 173 -4.88 14.27 4.09
N ALA A 174 -5.70 13.68 3.22
CA ALA A 174 -7.13 13.95 3.18
C ALA A 174 -7.87 13.57 4.47
N SER A 175 -7.55 12.42 5.06
CA SER A 175 -8.17 11.97 6.32
C SER A 175 -7.71 12.81 7.51
N ILE A 176 -6.45 13.25 7.51
CA ILE A 176 -5.90 14.13 8.56
C ILE A 176 -6.48 15.54 8.45
N ALA A 177 -6.61 16.07 7.23
CA ALA A 177 -7.28 17.35 6.97
C ALA A 177 -8.74 17.32 7.41
N LEU A 178 -9.45 16.21 7.17
CA LEU A 178 -10.81 16.03 7.65
C LEU A 178 -10.89 16.05 9.19
N ALA A 179 -9.92 15.44 9.87
CA ALA A 179 -9.83 15.50 11.33
C ALA A 179 -9.54 16.92 11.85
N HIS A 180 -8.75 17.73 11.14
CA HIS A 180 -8.61 19.16 11.43
C HIS A 180 -9.94 19.89 11.30
N ALA A 181 -10.66 19.68 10.20
CA ALA A 181 -11.99 20.27 9.99
C ALA A 181 -13.02 19.84 11.06
N ALA A 182 -12.85 18.64 11.62
CA ALA A 182 -13.63 18.11 12.74
C ALA A 182 -13.26 18.70 14.11
N GLY A 183 -12.24 19.56 14.18
CA GLY A 183 -11.73 20.10 15.44
C GLY A 183 -11.08 19.06 16.35
N TRP A 184 -10.59 17.94 15.80
CA TRP A 184 -9.87 16.95 16.61
C TRP A 184 -8.59 17.55 17.19
N THR A 185 -8.18 17.07 18.37
CA THR A 185 -6.91 17.49 18.98
C THR A 185 -5.71 16.86 18.27
N ALA A 186 -4.50 17.35 18.56
CA ALA A 186 -3.27 16.78 18.02
C ALA A 186 -3.10 15.29 18.40
N GLU A 187 -3.50 14.90 19.61
CA GLU A 187 -3.43 13.52 20.08
C GLU A 187 -4.37 12.60 19.30
N ARG A 188 -5.60 13.06 19.01
CA ARG A 188 -6.55 12.32 18.19
C ARG A 188 -6.08 12.20 16.74
N ARG A 189 -5.48 13.26 16.17
CA ARG A 189 -4.87 13.21 14.83
C ARG A 189 -3.68 12.25 14.78
N ALA A 190 -2.82 12.22 15.79
CA ALA A 190 -1.73 11.25 15.89
C ALA A 190 -2.25 9.81 16.04
N ALA A 191 -3.37 9.60 16.74
CA ALA A 191 -4.03 8.30 16.81
C ALA A 191 -4.62 7.89 15.46
N LEU A 192 -5.17 8.84 14.69
CA LEU A 192 -5.64 8.62 13.33
C LEU A 192 -4.50 8.24 12.37
N GLU A 193 -3.39 8.95 12.42
CA GLU A 193 -2.21 8.60 11.62
C GLU A 193 -1.78 7.15 11.88
N ARG A 194 -1.68 6.75 13.15
CA ARG A 194 -1.33 5.37 13.52
C ARG A 194 -2.38 4.34 13.09
N LEU A 195 -3.67 4.72 13.07
CA LEU A 195 -4.74 3.89 12.51
C LEU A 195 -4.50 3.67 11.02
N LEU A 196 -4.33 4.75 10.25
CA LEU A 196 -4.05 4.71 8.82
C LEU A 196 -2.80 3.86 8.52
N SER A 197 -1.69 4.09 9.22
CA SER A 197 -0.46 3.28 9.05
C SER A 197 -0.73 1.78 9.23
N SER A 198 -1.58 1.41 10.20
CA SER A 198 -1.86 0.00 10.46
C SER A 198 -2.77 -0.62 9.41
N VAL A 199 -3.73 0.16 8.89
CA VAL A 199 -4.56 -0.30 7.78
C VAL A 199 -3.72 -0.52 6.53
N TRP A 200 -2.95 0.49 6.12
CA TRP A 200 -2.14 0.43 4.90
C TRP A 200 -1.05 -0.64 4.96
N LEU A 201 -0.38 -0.82 6.10
CA LEU A 201 0.58 -1.92 6.27
C LEU A 201 -0.09 -3.30 6.24
N GLY A 202 -1.29 -3.43 6.81
CA GLY A 202 -2.04 -4.68 6.73
C GLY A 202 -2.40 -5.03 5.29
N LEU A 203 -2.88 -4.05 4.52
CA LEU A 203 -3.19 -4.23 3.11
C LEU A 203 -1.95 -4.57 2.27
N GLN A 204 -0.82 -3.89 2.50
CA GLN A 204 0.43 -4.16 1.77
C GLN A 204 0.97 -5.57 2.05
N LEU A 205 0.94 -6.01 3.32
CA LEU A 205 1.34 -7.38 3.69
C LEU A 205 0.49 -8.44 3.00
N HIS A 206 -0.81 -8.19 2.88
CA HIS A 206 -1.71 -9.09 2.17
C HIS A 206 -1.35 -9.18 0.68
N ASP A 207 -1.19 -8.01 0.04
CA ASP A 207 -0.85 -7.86 -1.37
C ASP A 207 0.47 -8.61 -1.70
N ASP A 208 1.54 -8.30 -0.96
CA ASP A 208 2.85 -8.91 -1.14
C ASP A 208 2.85 -10.43 -0.83
N VAL A 209 1.89 -10.95 -0.06
CA VAL A 209 1.73 -12.40 0.13
C VAL A 209 0.99 -13.04 -1.03
N MET A 210 -0.02 -12.37 -1.60
CA MET A 210 -0.81 -12.94 -2.69
C MET A 210 -0.07 -12.91 -4.02
N ASP A 211 0.70 -11.85 -4.28
CA ASP A 211 1.23 -11.54 -5.60
C ASP A 211 2.75 -11.78 -5.74
N TRP A 212 3.42 -12.30 -4.69
CA TRP A 212 4.88 -12.42 -4.67
C TRP A 212 5.51 -13.18 -5.85
N GLN A 213 4.78 -14.12 -6.47
CA GLN A 213 5.29 -14.87 -7.63
C GLN A 213 5.37 -13.97 -8.84
N ASP A 214 4.28 -13.24 -9.11
CA ASP A 214 4.19 -12.30 -10.22
C ASP A 214 5.17 -11.14 -10.01
N ASP A 215 5.33 -10.65 -8.77
CA ASP A 215 6.30 -9.60 -8.44
C ASP A 215 7.74 -10.07 -8.66
N TYR A 216 8.05 -11.31 -8.25
CA TYR A 216 9.38 -11.88 -8.44
C TYR A 216 9.73 -12.01 -9.93
N GLU A 217 8.77 -12.44 -10.75
CA GLU A 217 8.94 -12.49 -12.21
C GLU A 217 9.16 -11.11 -12.84
N ARG A 218 8.63 -10.03 -12.23
CA ARG A 218 8.76 -8.65 -12.70
C ARG A 218 10.01 -7.92 -12.22
N GLY A 219 10.80 -8.49 -11.32
CA GLY A 219 12.07 -7.93 -10.91
C GLY A 219 12.43 -8.09 -9.43
N GLY A 220 11.50 -8.57 -8.60
CA GLY A 220 11.78 -8.90 -7.21
C GLY A 220 10.54 -8.87 -6.33
N ALA A 221 10.57 -9.66 -5.26
CA ALA A 221 9.43 -9.76 -4.33
C ALA A 221 9.90 -9.71 -2.88
N TRP A 222 9.12 -9.04 -2.04
CA TRP A 222 9.42 -8.94 -0.61
C TRP A 222 9.48 -10.29 0.08
N ALA A 223 8.61 -11.23 -0.28
CA ALA A 223 8.64 -12.59 0.27
C ALA A 223 9.99 -13.28 0.03
N VAL A 224 10.61 -13.06 -1.13
CA VAL A 224 11.91 -13.65 -1.50
C VAL A 224 13.03 -13.01 -0.68
N VAL A 225 13.04 -11.67 -0.59
CA VAL A 225 14.05 -10.91 0.18
C VAL A 225 13.99 -11.27 1.67
N LEU A 226 12.79 -11.32 2.24
CA LEU A 226 12.57 -11.68 3.64
C LEU A 226 12.89 -13.15 3.93
N ALA A 227 12.55 -14.08 3.02
CA ALA A 227 12.93 -15.49 3.15
C ALA A 227 14.45 -15.68 3.15
N SER A 228 15.14 -14.90 2.31
CA SER A 228 16.60 -14.93 2.21
C SER A 228 17.25 -14.45 3.51
N GLU A 229 16.76 -13.35 4.10
CA GLU A 229 17.20 -12.86 5.41
C GLU A 229 16.96 -13.88 6.53
N LEU A 230 15.77 -14.51 6.58
CA LEU A 230 15.47 -15.53 7.60
C LEU A 230 16.42 -16.74 7.48
N ARG A 231 16.74 -17.16 6.25
CA ARG A 231 17.70 -18.24 6.00
C ARG A 231 19.11 -17.84 6.41
N SER A 232 19.56 -16.65 6.03
CA SER A 232 20.89 -16.14 6.41
C SER A 232 21.08 -16.09 7.92
N ARG A 233 20.04 -15.70 8.68
CA ARG A 233 20.07 -15.74 10.15
C ARG A 233 20.12 -17.15 10.72
N ALA A 234 19.42 -18.11 10.10
CA ALA A 234 19.43 -19.50 10.55
C ALA A 234 20.76 -20.22 10.25
N GLN A 235 21.53 -19.73 9.28
CA GLN A 235 22.82 -20.29 8.87
C GLN A 235 24.03 -19.60 9.52
N GLY A 236 23.84 -18.43 10.17
CA GLY A 236 24.84 -17.80 11.02
C GLY A 236 24.95 -18.48 12.39
N GLU A 237 26.18 -18.70 12.84
CA GLU A 237 26.67 -19.50 13.99
C GLU A 237 25.97 -19.37 15.37
N PRO A 238 26.17 -20.38 16.27
CA PRO A 238 25.52 -20.44 17.58
C PRO A 238 25.95 -19.25 18.45
N GLU A 239 25.03 -18.70 19.25
CA GLU A 239 25.37 -17.76 20.32
C GLU A 239 26.47 -18.37 21.19
N GLU A 240 27.72 -17.95 20.97
CA GLU A 240 28.73 -17.96 22.00
C GLU A 240 28.16 -17.07 23.11
N ARG A 241 27.54 -17.72 24.11
CA ARG A 241 27.04 -17.07 25.31
C ARG A 241 28.23 -16.46 26.03
N ASP A 242 28.55 -15.22 25.70
CA ASP A 242 29.39 -14.38 26.50
C ASP A 242 28.61 -14.02 27.79
N PRO A 243 28.95 -14.60 28.96
CA PRO A 243 28.18 -14.41 30.18
C PRO A 243 28.23 -12.97 30.72
N GLU A 244 29.13 -12.12 30.20
CA GLU A 244 29.31 -10.75 30.68
C GLU A 244 28.29 -9.74 30.12
N ARG A 245 27.58 -10.07 29.04
CA ARG A 245 26.60 -9.14 28.43
C ARG A 245 25.25 -9.07 29.14
N ALA A 246 24.96 -10.02 30.04
CA ALA A 246 23.72 -10.05 30.82
C ALA A 246 23.64 -8.98 31.92
N ALA A 247 24.74 -8.29 32.24
CA ALA A 247 24.79 -7.31 33.33
C ALA A 247 24.55 -5.85 32.91
N ARG A 248 24.32 -5.55 31.62
CA ARG A 248 24.18 -4.16 31.14
C ARG A 248 23.08 -3.97 30.10
N GLN A 249 21.84 -4.32 30.42
CA GLN A 249 20.69 -3.82 29.66
C GLN A 249 19.61 -3.31 30.61
N ASN A 250 19.49 -1.97 30.66
CA ASN A 250 18.37 -1.26 31.24
C ASN A 250 17.58 -0.64 30.06
N PRO A 251 16.25 -0.82 29.93
CA PRO A 251 15.52 -0.49 28.71
C PRO A 251 14.91 0.91 28.79
N ARG A 252 15.52 1.92 28.15
CA ARG A 252 14.84 3.18 27.81
C ARG A 252 15.40 3.81 26.53
N SER A 253 14.48 4.46 25.79
CA SER A 253 14.62 5.20 24.54
C SER A 253 14.43 4.35 23.28
N ALA A 254 13.28 4.35 22.60
CA ALA A 254 12.56 5.48 21.97
C ALA A 254 13.42 6.16 20.90
N TYR A 255 12.91 6.06 19.66
CA TYR A 255 13.25 6.78 18.43
C TYR A 255 14.27 7.93 18.58
N GLY A 256 15.38 7.81 17.84
CA GLY A 256 16.41 8.84 17.66
C GLY A 256 16.97 8.80 16.22
N PRO A 257 17.65 9.86 15.75
CA PRO A 257 17.38 10.50 14.47
C PRO A 257 18.09 9.90 13.24
N LEU A 258 17.48 10.15 12.08
CA LEU A 258 17.97 9.87 10.74
C LEU A 258 19.36 10.48 10.49
N ALA A 259 20.35 9.61 10.29
CA ALA A 259 21.60 9.98 9.63
C ALA A 259 21.50 9.56 8.15
N THR A 260 21.67 10.53 7.25
CA THR A 260 21.86 10.32 5.80
C THR A 260 23.21 9.64 5.51
N PRO A 261 23.26 8.60 4.66
CA PRO A 261 24.48 8.18 4.00
C PRO A 261 24.53 8.55 2.51
N PRO A 262 25.72 8.62 1.89
CA PRO A 262 25.96 9.40 0.67
C PRO A 262 26.55 8.55 -0.48
N TRP A 263 25.76 8.08 -1.45
CA TRP A 263 26.29 7.47 -2.70
C TRP A 263 25.29 7.77 -3.84
N GLY A 264 25.64 8.19 -5.06
CA GLY A 264 26.83 7.91 -5.86
C GLY A 264 26.43 6.99 -7.02
N MET A 265 25.88 7.56 -8.10
CA MET A 265 25.34 6.81 -9.25
C MET A 265 26.41 6.01 -10.01
N ALA A 266 26.08 4.77 -10.39
CA ALA A 266 26.24 4.24 -11.75
C ALA A 266 25.61 2.84 -11.87
N ALA A 267 24.56 2.70 -12.68
CA ALA A 267 24.11 1.40 -13.20
C ALA A 267 24.05 1.48 -14.74
N ILE A 268 24.85 0.62 -15.38
CA ILE A 268 25.01 0.52 -16.82
C ILE A 268 23.85 -0.34 -17.39
N SER A 269 23.23 0.17 -18.45
CA SER A 269 22.20 -0.53 -19.24
C SER A 269 22.72 -1.81 -19.88
N ARG A 270 21.88 -2.86 -19.92
CA ARG A 270 22.00 -3.96 -20.88
C ARG A 270 20.75 -4.05 -21.75
N ALA A 271 20.97 -4.06 -23.06
CA ALA A 271 19.98 -4.18 -24.13
C ALA A 271 19.48 -5.64 -24.28
N PRO A 272 18.34 -5.87 -24.96
CA PRO A 272 17.67 -7.16 -25.01
C PRO A 272 18.29 -8.08 -26.08
N GLY A 273 18.54 -9.34 -25.70
CA GLY A 273 18.93 -10.43 -26.60
C GLY A 273 17.92 -11.57 -26.54
N GLU A 274 17.73 -12.24 -27.67
CA GLU A 274 16.75 -13.31 -27.97
C GLU A 274 16.56 -14.40 -26.90
N PRO A 275 15.36 -15.03 -26.83
CA PRO A 275 15.07 -16.07 -25.85
C PRO A 275 15.75 -17.40 -26.24
N PRO A 276 16.44 -18.08 -25.31
CA PRO A 276 16.99 -19.41 -25.56
C PRO A 276 15.89 -20.48 -25.50
N PRO A 277 16.11 -21.66 -26.12
CA PRO A 277 15.10 -22.70 -26.22
C PRO A 277 14.76 -23.33 -24.87
N SER A 278 13.47 -23.59 -24.71
CA SER A 278 12.77 -24.14 -23.55
C SER A 278 13.16 -25.61 -23.27
N SER A 279 14.02 -25.83 -22.27
CA SER A 279 14.12 -27.09 -21.52
C SER A 279 14.98 -26.96 -20.25
N ALA A 280 14.95 -25.81 -19.58
CA ALA A 280 15.54 -25.64 -18.24
C ALA A 280 14.45 -25.82 -17.18
N PRO A 281 14.70 -26.51 -16.05
CA PRO A 281 13.79 -26.46 -14.91
C PRO A 281 13.61 -25.00 -14.52
N SER A 282 12.35 -24.53 -14.45
CA SER A 282 12.03 -23.14 -14.18
C SER A 282 12.82 -22.64 -12.96
N ALA A 283 13.60 -21.56 -13.13
CA ALA A 283 14.39 -20.93 -12.08
C ALA A 283 13.54 -20.53 -10.84
N LEU A 284 12.21 -20.57 -10.97
CA LEU A 284 11.23 -20.35 -9.91
C LEU A 284 11.12 -21.51 -8.91
N VAL A 285 11.43 -22.75 -9.29
CA VAL A 285 11.23 -23.92 -8.40
C VAL A 285 12.11 -23.83 -7.14
N PRO A 286 13.41 -23.50 -7.23
CA PRO A 286 14.24 -23.29 -6.04
C PRO A 286 13.77 -22.12 -5.18
N VAL A 287 13.27 -21.04 -5.79
CA VAL A 287 12.80 -19.83 -5.10
C VAL A 287 11.49 -20.11 -4.36
N ARG A 288 10.53 -20.78 -5.02
CA ARG A 288 9.29 -21.25 -4.38
C ARG A 288 9.56 -22.07 -3.15
N ARG A 289 10.45 -23.06 -3.29
CA ARG A 289 10.83 -23.90 -2.15
C ARG A 289 11.45 -23.06 -1.04
N MET A 290 12.32 -22.12 -1.35
CA MET A 290 12.89 -21.21 -0.35
C MET A 290 11.81 -20.40 0.38
N VAL A 291 10.90 -19.76 -0.34
CA VAL A 291 9.83 -18.95 0.26
C VAL A 291 8.95 -19.82 1.16
N PHE A 292 8.50 -20.97 0.67
CA PHE A 292 7.63 -21.88 1.43
C PHE A 292 8.34 -22.49 2.65
N ASP A 293 9.57 -23.00 2.50
CA ASP A 293 10.32 -23.64 3.58
C ASP A 293 10.75 -22.64 4.67
N SER A 294 10.84 -21.34 4.34
CA SER A 294 11.24 -20.29 5.30
C SER A 294 10.14 -19.91 6.30
N GLY A 295 8.87 -20.23 6.01
CA GLY A 295 7.72 -19.75 6.80
C GLY A 295 7.46 -18.24 6.68
N VAL A 296 8.10 -17.53 5.75
CA VAL A 296 7.98 -16.07 5.61
C VAL A 296 6.55 -15.62 5.33
N LEU A 297 5.79 -16.36 4.52
CA LEU A 297 4.41 -16.00 4.16
C LEU A 297 3.50 -16.06 5.39
N ALA A 298 3.66 -17.09 6.23
CA ALA A 298 2.97 -17.17 7.51
C ALA A 298 3.35 -16.00 8.45
N ALA A 299 4.63 -15.62 8.48
CA ALA A 299 5.10 -14.49 9.28
C ALA A 299 4.53 -13.14 8.78
N MET A 300 4.41 -12.96 7.47
CA MET A 300 3.78 -11.79 6.85
C MET A 300 2.29 -11.73 7.17
N LEU A 301 1.55 -12.84 7.03
CA LEU A 301 0.12 -12.93 7.38
C LEU A 301 -0.12 -12.70 8.88
N ASP A 302 0.78 -13.14 9.76
CA ASP A 302 0.69 -12.81 11.19
C ASP A 302 1.02 -11.32 11.45
N GLY A 303 1.89 -10.71 10.63
CA GLY A 303 2.10 -9.27 10.56
C GLY A 303 0.82 -8.53 10.17
N GLU A 304 0.14 -8.98 9.10
CA GLU A 304 -1.14 -8.46 8.64
C GLU A 304 -2.18 -8.49 9.77
N ARG A 305 -2.31 -9.64 10.45
CA ARG A 305 -3.20 -9.79 11.60
C ARG A 305 -2.89 -8.78 12.71
N ARG A 306 -1.62 -8.58 13.07
CA ARG A 306 -1.22 -7.60 14.10
C ARG A 306 -1.57 -6.18 13.68
N CYS A 307 -1.35 -5.84 12.41
CA CYS A 307 -1.72 -4.56 11.81
C CYS A 307 -3.23 -4.31 11.95
N PHE A 308 -4.08 -5.26 11.53
CA PHE A 308 -5.53 -5.10 11.63
C PHE A 308 -6.06 -5.11 13.07
N ARG A 309 -5.46 -5.90 13.98
CA ARG A 309 -5.75 -5.80 15.41
C ARG A 309 -5.48 -4.40 15.95
N ALA A 310 -4.35 -3.82 15.56
CA ALA A 310 -3.94 -2.50 16.01
C ALA A 310 -4.83 -1.41 15.37
N ALA A 311 -5.25 -1.59 14.11
CA ALA A 311 -6.24 -0.73 13.45
C ALA A 311 -7.58 -0.78 14.19
N ARG A 312 -8.14 -1.97 14.46
CA ARG A 312 -9.39 -2.16 15.21
C ARG A 312 -9.38 -1.43 16.56
N ARG A 313 -8.32 -1.62 17.35
CA ARG A 313 -8.18 -0.96 18.66
C ARG A 313 -8.16 0.56 18.54
N ARG A 314 -7.44 1.10 17.56
CA ARG A 314 -7.35 2.56 17.36
C ARG A 314 -8.65 3.15 16.81
N ALA A 315 -9.30 2.46 15.88
CA ALA A 315 -10.62 2.83 15.38
C ALA A 315 -11.65 2.90 16.52
N ALA A 316 -11.65 1.90 17.42
CA ALA A 316 -12.51 1.89 18.60
C ALA A 316 -12.26 3.10 19.52
N VAL A 317 -10.98 3.43 19.80
CA VAL A 317 -10.62 4.62 20.59
C VAL A 317 -11.07 5.93 19.94
N LEU A 318 -11.03 6.00 18.61
CA LEU A 318 -11.47 7.18 17.86
C LEU A 318 -12.98 7.28 17.72
N GLY A 319 -13.73 6.22 18.04
CA GLY A 319 -15.18 6.13 17.86
C GLY A 319 -15.62 5.68 16.47
N ALA A 320 -14.69 5.25 15.61
CA ALA A 320 -14.97 4.75 14.26
C ALA A 320 -15.40 3.27 14.33
N ARG A 321 -16.68 3.03 14.64
CA ARG A 321 -17.23 1.68 14.90
C ARG A 321 -17.27 0.79 13.66
N ARG A 322 -17.69 1.31 12.50
CA ARG A 322 -17.69 0.54 11.24
C ARG A 322 -16.27 0.17 10.86
N VAL A 323 -15.32 1.10 10.97
CA VAL A 323 -13.90 0.82 10.69
C VAL A 323 -13.34 -0.23 11.66
N ALA A 324 -13.72 -0.17 12.94
CA ALA A 324 -13.32 -1.17 13.92
C ALA A 324 -13.86 -2.57 13.59
N ALA A 325 -15.14 -2.69 13.22
CA ALA A 325 -15.77 -3.95 12.82
C ALA A 325 -15.16 -4.51 11.52
N TRP A 326 -14.93 -3.65 10.53
CA TRP A 326 -14.22 -4.03 9.31
C TRP A 326 -12.82 -4.59 9.60
N ALA A 327 -12.04 -3.88 10.43
CA ALA A 327 -10.70 -4.33 10.81
C ALA A 327 -10.72 -5.63 11.63
N GLU A 328 -11.79 -5.92 12.38
CA GLU A 328 -11.99 -7.20 13.05
C GLU A 328 -12.16 -8.35 12.06
N GLY A 329 -13.00 -8.16 11.03
CA GLY A 329 -13.16 -9.15 9.95
C GLY A 329 -11.84 -9.45 9.25
N ARG A 330 -11.04 -8.42 8.98
CA ARG A 330 -9.68 -8.56 8.42
C ARG A 330 -8.71 -9.27 9.36
N GLU A 331 -8.72 -8.92 10.64
CA GLU A 331 -7.90 -9.61 11.66
C GLU A 331 -8.21 -11.11 11.70
N ALA A 332 -9.50 -11.49 11.66
CA ALA A 332 -9.93 -12.88 11.66
C ALA A 332 -9.51 -13.62 10.37
N GLN A 333 -9.71 -13.00 9.21
CA GLN A 333 -9.30 -13.55 7.91
C GLN A 333 -7.78 -13.79 7.87
N ALA A 334 -6.97 -12.80 8.22
CA ALA A 334 -5.51 -12.91 8.26
C ALA A 334 -5.05 -13.99 9.24
N HIS A 335 -5.73 -14.13 10.39
CA HIS A 335 -5.44 -15.20 11.34
C HIS A 335 -5.71 -16.60 10.75
N GLN A 336 -6.83 -16.78 10.07
CA GLN A 336 -7.16 -18.04 9.41
C GLN A 336 -6.15 -18.37 8.31
N LEU A 337 -5.83 -17.40 7.45
CA LEU A 337 -4.84 -17.59 6.39
C LEU A 337 -3.46 -17.95 6.96
N ALA A 338 -2.99 -17.24 7.99
CA ALA A 338 -1.71 -17.54 8.63
C ALA A 338 -1.68 -18.98 9.19
N ARG A 339 -2.77 -19.46 9.80
CA ARG A 339 -2.86 -20.83 10.30
C ARG A 339 -2.77 -21.85 9.16
N CYS A 340 -3.57 -21.67 8.11
CA CYS A 340 -3.55 -22.57 6.96
C CYS A 340 -2.19 -22.55 6.23
N GLU A 341 -1.51 -21.40 6.19
CA GLU A 341 -0.18 -21.25 5.61
C GLU A 341 0.90 -22.00 6.42
N VAL A 342 0.79 -22.02 7.75
CA VAL A 342 1.66 -22.84 8.62
C VAL A 342 1.40 -24.34 8.42
N GLU A 343 0.14 -24.74 8.32
CA GLU A 343 -0.25 -26.15 8.14
C GLU A 343 0.06 -26.66 6.73
N SER A 344 0.04 -25.78 5.72
CA SER A 344 0.22 -26.12 4.32
C SER A 344 0.88 -24.97 3.54
N PRO A 345 2.23 -24.87 3.52
CA PRO A 345 2.92 -23.78 2.84
C PRO A 345 2.49 -23.56 1.39
N GLY A 346 2.31 -22.29 1.02
CA GLY A 346 1.72 -21.83 -0.24
C GLY A 346 0.18 -21.93 -0.30
N TYR A 347 -0.50 -22.15 0.83
CA TYR A 347 -1.96 -22.24 0.90
C TYR A 347 -2.61 -20.94 0.40
N ALA A 348 -2.14 -19.78 0.87
CA ALA A 348 -2.70 -18.48 0.51
C ALA A 348 -2.72 -18.27 -1.02
N ASN A 349 -1.58 -18.52 -1.68
CA ASN A 349 -1.50 -18.39 -3.14
C ASN A 349 -2.40 -19.39 -3.87
N ARG A 350 -2.50 -20.64 -3.40
CA ARG A 350 -3.39 -21.65 -4.01
C ARG A 350 -4.86 -21.27 -3.84
N ALA A 351 -5.26 -20.81 -2.67
CA ALA A 351 -6.63 -20.38 -2.40
C ALA A 351 -7.02 -19.19 -3.27
N GLN A 352 -6.11 -18.23 -3.45
CA GLN A 352 -6.32 -17.08 -4.34
C GLN A 352 -6.48 -17.50 -5.81
N ALA A 353 -5.60 -18.38 -6.30
CA ALA A 353 -5.68 -18.91 -7.66
C ALA A 353 -7.00 -19.65 -7.92
N LEU A 354 -7.47 -20.45 -6.96
CA LEU A 354 -8.76 -21.14 -7.04
C LEU A 354 -9.94 -20.16 -7.08
N ASN A 355 -9.92 -19.10 -6.26
CA ASN A 355 -10.94 -18.06 -6.28
C ASN A 355 -10.96 -17.26 -7.58
N ALA A 356 -9.80 -16.99 -8.18
CA ALA A 356 -9.71 -16.34 -9.48
C ALA A 356 -10.25 -17.24 -10.59
N TRP A 357 -9.88 -18.52 -10.59
CA TRP A 357 -10.39 -19.51 -11.53
C TRP A 357 -11.92 -19.69 -11.39
N ALA A 358 -12.43 -19.84 -10.17
CA ALA A 358 -13.86 -19.99 -9.94
C ALA A 358 -14.64 -18.77 -10.45
N ARG A 359 -14.12 -17.55 -10.27
CA ARG A 359 -14.72 -16.34 -10.84
C ARG A 359 -14.68 -16.33 -12.36
N ALA A 360 -13.60 -16.79 -12.98
CA ALA A 360 -13.46 -16.83 -14.43
C ALA A 360 -14.36 -17.89 -15.11
N VAL A 361 -14.67 -18.99 -14.42
CA VAL A 361 -15.51 -20.09 -14.94
C VAL A 361 -17.00 -19.87 -14.68
N LEU A 362 -17.36 -19.12 -13.63
CA LEU A 362 -18.74 -18.89 -13.21
C LEU A 362 -19.31 -17.53 -13.65
N ALA A 363 -18.49 -16.64 -14.22
CA ALA A 363 -18.92 -15.39 -14.86
C ALA A 363 -19.24 -15.63 -16.34
#